data_AF-A0A1Q7VHM6-F1
#
_entry.id   AF-A0A1Q7VHM6-F1
#
_cell.length_a   1.000
_cell.length_b   1.000
_cell.length_c   1.000
_cell.angle_alpha   90.00
_cell.angle_beta   90.00
_cell.angle_gamma   90.00
#
_symmetry.space_group_name_H-M   'P 1'
#
loop_
_entity.id
_entity.type
_entity.pdbx_description
1 polymer ?
#
loop_
_entity_poly.entity_id
_entity_poly.type
_entity_poly.pdbx_seq_one_letter_code
_entity_poly.pdbx_strand_id
1 'polypeptide(L)'
;MEVIGVLQMLDEAGAEADVRPALALLAAPEPLIEPDELTPALRRAMLLLAAGGDPQRELELDGRAVSALAAELDRPGRRTEVSRGLEALREDAAGLANVSSALDELLLDAGFAWRAYACALLADELEPD
;
A
#
# COMPACT_ATOMS: atom_id res chain seq x y z
N MET A 1 10.82 15.95 -1.44
CA MET A 1 11.27 15.19 -0.25
C MET A 1 12.17 14.08 -0.76
N GLU A 2 13.37 13.91 -0.21
CA GLU A 2 14.25 12.80 -0.61
C GLU A 2 13.67 11.47 -0.09
N VAL A 3 13.75 10.40 -0.89
CA VAL A 3 13.20 9.07 -0.56
C VAL A 3 13.71 8.58 0.81
N ILE A 4 15.00 8.78 1.09
CA ILE A 4 15.63 8.44 2.37
C ILE A 4 14.92 9.11 3.56
N GLY A 5 14.52 10.38 3.43
CA GLY A 5 13.80 11.10 4.50
C GLY A 5 12.41 10.51 4.76
N VAL A 6 11.72 10.05 3.71
CA VAL A 6 10.44 9.35 3.86
C VAL A 6 10.63 8.02 4.58
N LEU A 7 11.65 7.24 4.20
CA LEU A 7 11.93 5.95 4.83
C LEU A 7 12.28 6.11 6.31
N GLN A 8 13.03 7.14 6.69
CA GLN A 8 13.31 7.44 8.11
C GLN A 8 12.03 7.74 8.90
N MET A 9 11.13 8.56 8.34
CA MET A 9 9.84 8.86 8.96
C MET A 9 8.97 7.61 9.11
N LEU A 10 8.96 6.74 8.10
CA LEU A 10 8.26 5.46 8.17
C LEU A 10 8.90 4.53 9.20
N ASP A 11 10.23 4.52 9.33
CA ASP A 11 10.90 3.69 10.33
C ASP A 11 10.51 4.07 11.75
N GLU A 12 10.45 5.37 12.05
CA GLU A 12 9.98 5.87 13.34
C GLU A 12 8.50 5.50 13.59
N ALA A 13 7.63 5.68 12.58
CA ALA A 13 6.21 5.35 12.68
C ALA A 13 5.94 3.84 12.83
N GLY A 14 6.83 2.99 12.30
CA GLY A 14 6.70 1.53 12.35
C GLY A 14 6.71 0.92 13.75
N ALA A 15 7.04 1.70 14.78
CA ALA A 15 6.88 1.28 16.17
C ALA A 15 5.42 1.27 16.64
N GLU A 16 4.55 2.05 16.00
CA GLU A 16 3.17 2.30 16.44
C GLU A 16 2.13 1.94 15.39
N ALA A 17 2.50 1.95 14.10
CA ALA A 17 1.60 1.75 12.97
C ALA A 17 2.18 0.79 11.92
N ASP A 18 1.29 0.22 11.10
CA ASP A 18 1.69 -0.61 9.97
C ASP A 18 2.20 0.25 8.81
N VAL A 19 3.51 0.15 8.52
CA VAL A 19 4.17 0.91 7.45
C VAL A 19 4.08 0.24 6.08
N ARG A 20 3.58 -1.00 6.01
CA ARG A 20 3.55 -1.78 4.76
C ARG A 20 2.73 -1.11 3.64
N PRO A 21 1.53 -0.54 3.90
CA PRO A 21 0.81 0.21 2.87
C PRO A 21 1.61 1.38 2.33
N ALA A 22 2.19 2.20 3.21
CA ALA A 22 2.96 3.38 2.81
C ALA A 22 4.20 3.01 2.00
N LEU A 23 4.91 1.94 2.37
CA LEU A 23 6.05 1.42 1.60
C LEU A 23 5.63 0.91 0.22
N ALA A 24 4.51 0.19 0.13
CA ALA A 24 3.99 -0.29 -1.15
C ALA A 24 3.56 0.86 -2.07
N LEU A 25 2.99 1.94 -1.52
CA LEU A 25 2.66 3.16 -2.25
C LEU A 25 3.91 3.88 -2.74
N LEU A 26 4.90 4.10 -1.85
CA LEU A 26 6.17 4.74 -2.17
C LEU A 26 6.96 3.98 -3.26
N ALA A 27 6.85 2.65 -3.27
CA ALA A 27 7.48 1.79 -4.27
C ALA A 27 6.80 1.83 -5.64
N ALA A 28 5.50 2.13 -5.71
CA ALA A 28 4.77 2.11 -6.96
C ALA A 28 5.15 3.32 -7.84
N PRO A 29 5.34 3.13 -9.16
CA PRO A 29 5.53 4.26 -10.06
C PRO A 29 4.23 5.07 -10.21
N GLU A 30 4.34 6.38 -10.42
CA GLU A 30 3.19 7.24 -10.68
C GLU A 30 3.10 7.64 -12.17
N PRO A 31 1.95 7.40 -12.85
CA PRO A 31 0.82 6.57 -12.43
C PRO A 31 1.04 5.07 -12.70
N LEU A 32 0.71 4.21 -11.74
CA LEU A 32 0.66 2.75 -11.95
C LEU A 32 -0.70 2.29 -12.50
N ILE A 33 -1.76 3.01 -12.13
CA ILE A 33 -3.14 2.76 -12.52
C ILE A 33 -3.72 4.07 -13.02
N GLU A 34 -4.33 4.03 -14.21
CA GLU A 34 -4.95 5.22 -14.79
C GLU A 34 -6.15 5.68 -13.95
N PRO A 35 -6.38 6.99 -13.80
CA PRO A 35 -7.48 7.54 -12.99
C PRO A 35 -8.87 7.00 -13.39
N ASP A 36 -9.09 6.77 -14.68
CA ASP A 36 -10.35 6.23 -15.22
C ASP A 36 -10.64 4.79 -14.78
N GLU A 37 -9.60 4.02 -14.45
CA GLU A 37 -9.72 2.68 -13.88
C GLU A 37 -9.74 2.72 -12.35
N LEU A 38 -8.90 3.57 -11.75
CA LEU A 38 -8.74 3.67 -10.29
C LEU A 38 -9.99 4.24 -9.59
N THR A 39 -10.49 5.38 -10.07
CA THR A 39 -11.63 6.10 -9.44
C THR A 39 -12.87 5.21 -9.26
N PRO A 40 -13.36 4.49 -10.29
CA PRO A 40 -14.54 3.65 -10.11
C PRO A 40 -14.27 2.44 -9.20
N ALA A 41 -13.04 1.92 -9.16
CA ALA A 41 -12.66 0.82 -8.27
C ALA A 41 -12.64 1.25 -6.79
N LEU A 42 -12.05 2.41 -6.50
CA LEU A 42 -12.05 3.02 -5.16
C LEU A 42 -13.47 3.23 -4.64
N ARG A 43 -14.36 3.80 -5.46
CA ARG A 43 -15.77 3.99 -5.08
C ARG A 43 -16.45 2.67 -4.70
N ARG A 44 -16.21 1.58 -5.43
CA ARG A 44 -16.76 0.26 -5.11
C ARG A 44 -16.18 -0.28 -3.80
N ALA A 45 -14.88 -0.13 -3.59
CA ALA A 45 -14.23 -0.56 -2.35
C ALA A 45 -14.75 0.23 -1.14
N MET A 46 -14.96 1.54 -1.28
CA MET A 46 -15.55 2.41 -0.27
C MET A 46 -16.97 2.01 0.10
N LEU A 47 -17.81 1.69 -0.89
CA LEU A 47 -19.15 1.16 -0.65
C LEU A 47 -19.10 -0.18 0.11
N LEU A 48 -18.11 -1.02 -0.18
CA LEU A 48 -17.92 -2.29 0.50
C LEU A 48 -17.48 -2.12 1.96
N LEU A 49 -16.60 -1.14 2.21
CA LEU A 49 -16.17 -0.75 3.55
C LEU A 49 -17.36 -0.26 4.37
N ALA A 50 -18.15 0.67 3.83
CA ALA A 50 -19.33 1.22 4.49
C ALA A 50 -20.42 0.16 4.78
N ALA A 51 -20.55 -0.86 3.92
CA ALA A 51 -21.47 -1.97 4.14
C ALA A 51 -21.00 -2.95 5.24
N GLY A 52 -19.72 -2.89 5.64
CA GLY A 52 -19.09 -3.77 6.62
C GLY A 52 -19.25 -3.35 8.09
N GLY A 53 -19.82 -2.17 8.36
CA GLY A 53 -19.97 -1.65 9.72
C GLY A 53 -19.44 -0.23 9.83
N ASP A 54 -18.57 0.02 10.81
CA ASP A 54 -17.98 1.34 11.06
C ASP A 54 -16.99 1.72 9.94
N PRO A 55 -17.29 2.76 9.13
CA PRO A 55 -16.38 3.24 8.09
C PRO A 55 -15.09 3.86 8.64
N GLN A 56 -15.03 4.17 9.95
CA GLN A 56 -13.81 4.61 10.64
C GLN A 56 -12.97 3.46 11.18
N ARG A 57 -13.38 2.20 10.95
CA ARG A 57 -12.54 1.06 11.31
C ARG A 57 -11.22 1.16 10.56
N GLU A 58 -10.14 0.92 11.30
CA GLU A 58 -8.79 0.80 10.73
C GLU A 58 -8.78 -0.20 9.57
N LEU A 59 -8.14 0.19 8.47
CA LEU A 59 -8.05 -0.65 7.28
C LEU A 59 -7.16 -1.87 7.59
N GLU A 60 -7.72 -3.05 7.40
CA GLU A 60 -6.96 -4.31 7.51
C GLU A 60 -6.48 -4.72 6.10
N LEU A 61 -5.20 -5.10 5.96
CA LEU A 61 -4.61 -5.55 4.69
C LEU A 61 -5.37 -6.72 4.04
N ASP A 62 -5.85 -7.64 4.86
CA ASP A 62 -6.67 -8.79 4.45
C ASP A 62 -8.18 -8.47 4.52
N GLY A 63 -8.52 -7.23 4.84
CA GLY A 63 -9.88 -6.74 4.96
C GLY A 63 -10.63 -6.87 3.63
N ARG A 64 -11.96 -7.00 3.73
CA ARG A 64 -12.82 -7.28 2.57
C ARG A 64 -12.72 -6.18 1.49
N ALA A 65 -12.68 -4.92 1.90
CA ALA A 65 -12.58 -3.78 0.98
C ALA A 65 -11.23 -3.77 0.24
N VAL A 66 -10.13 -3.91 0.97
CA VAL A 66 -8.77 -3.99 0.42
C VAL A 66 -8.61 -5.18 -0.53
N SER A 67 -9.06 -6.37 -0.10
CA SER A 67 -8.97 -7.59 -0.92
C SER A 67 -9.80 -7.47 -2.22
N ALA A 68 -10.98 -6.85 -2.16
CA ALA A 68 -11.79 -6.63 -3.36
C ALA A 68 -11.14 -5.63 -4.32
N LEU A 69 -10.61 -4.51 -3.79
CA LEU A 69 -9.88 -3.52 -4.59
C LEU A 69 -8.64 -4.11 -5.25
N ALA A 70 -7.84 -4.85 -4.46
CA ALA A 70 -6.65 -5.54 -4.96
C ALA A 70 -7.01 -6.53 -6.07
N ALA A 71 -8.05 -7.35 -5.87
CA ALA A 71 -8.48 -8.32 -6.88
C ALA A 71 -8.99 -7.65 -8.16
N GLU A 72 -9.70 -6.53 -8.05
CA GLU A 72 -10.24 -5.79 -9.19
C GLU A 72 -9.12 -5.17 -10.05
N LEU A 73 -8.10 -4.61 -9.39
CA LEU A 73 -7.00 -3.90 -10.05
C LEU A 73 -5.82 -4.82 -10.44
N ASP A 74 -5.82 -6.08 -10.00
CA ASP A 74 -4.69 -7.00 -10.20
C ASP A 74 -4.39 -7.21 -11.68
N ARG A 75 -3.14 -6.90 -12.04
CA ARG A 75 -2.49 -7.35 -13.26
C ARG A 75 -1.10 -7.84 -12.91
N PRO A 76 -0.63 -8.97 -13.46
CA PRO A 76 0.72 -9.48 -13.19
C PRO A 76 1.82 -8.44 -13.43
N GLY A 77 1.66 -7.58 -14.45
CA GLY A 77 2.59 -6.48 -14.72
C GLY A 77 2.64 -5.46 -13.59
N ARG A 78 1.49 -5.05 -13.04
CA ARG A 78 1.42 -4.07 -11.94
C ARG A 78 2.06 -4.59 -10.66
N ARG A 79 1.79 -5.85 -10.32
CA ARG A 79 2.46 -6.50 -9.19
C ARG A 79 3.98 -6.53 -9.35
N THR A 80 4.45 -6.80 -10.56
CA THR A 80 5.88 -6.79 -10.87
C THR A 80 6.49 -5.40 -10.68
N GLU A 81 5.79 -4.33 -11.09
CA GLU A 81 6.28 -2.96 -10.88
C GLU A 81 6.36 -2.60 -9.39
N VAL A 82 5.35 -2.96 -8.58
CA VAL A 82 5.41 -2.76 -7.11
C VAL A 82 6.57 -3.52 -6.50
N SER A 83 6.76 -4.80 -6.85
CA SER A 83 7.89 -5.60 -6.34
C SER A 83 9.24 -5.00 -6.72
N ARG A 84 9.41 -4.51 -7.96
CA ARG A 84 10.66 -3.84 -8.39
C ARG A 84 10.92 -2.56 -7.61
N GLY A 85 9.88 -1.77 -7.35
CA GLY A 85 9.99 -0.57 -6.52
C GLY A 85 10.43 -0.90 -5.10
N LEU A 86 9.84 -1.94 -4.50
CA LEU A 86 10.21 -2.41 -3.16
C LEU A 86 11.66 -2.92 -3.11
N GLU A 87 12.13 -3.61 -4.15
CA GLU A 87 13.53 -4.01 -4.28
C GLU A 87 14.47 -2.80 -4.34
N ALA A 88 14.10 -1.76 -5.08
CA ALA A 88 14.90 -0.54 -5.22
C ALA A 88 15.05 0.23 -3.90
N LEU A 89 14.08 0.13 -2.99
CA LEU A 89 14.14 0.77 -1.67
C LEU A 89 15.10 0.09 -0.68
N ARG A 90 15.58 -1.13 -0.95
CA ARG A 90 16.39 -1.91 0.00
C ARG A 90 17.68 -1.22 0.41
N GLU A 91 18.38 -0.61 -0.54
CA GLU A 91 19.67 0.04 -0.25
C GLU A 91 19.47 1.26 0.65
N ASP A 92 18.47 2.09 0.35
CA ASP A 92 18.12 3.28 1.13
C ASP A 92 17.52 2.94 2.51
N ALA A 93 16.89 1.77 2.64
CA ALA A 93 16.33 1.28 3.89
C ALA A 93 17.37 0.65 4.84
N ALA A 94 18.62 0.48 4.39
CA ALA A 94 19.64 -0.20 5.18
C ALA A 94 19.87 0.48 6.54
N GLY A 95 19.62 -0.26 7.63
CA GLY A 95 19.76 0.23 9.00
C GLY A 95 18.47 0.78 9.62
N LEU A 96 17.38 0.85 8.86
CA LEU A 96 16.04 1.18 9.34
C LEU A 96 15.31 -0.11 9.70
N ALA A 97 15.17 -0.40 10.99
CA ALA A 97 14.78 -1.74 11.46
C ALA A 97 13.35 -2.12 11.07
N ASN A 98 12.39 -1.20 11.26
CA ASN A 98 10.98 -1.43 10.98
C ASN A 98 10.73 -1.46 9.48
N VAL A 99 11.34 -0.53 8.73
CA VAL A 99 11.24 -0.50 7.27
C VAL A 99 11.88 -1.74 6.63
N SER A 100 13.09 -2.14 7.07
CA SER A 100 13.77 -3.31 6.53
C SER A 100 12.94 -4.58 6.75
N SER A 101 12.39 -4.75 7.96
CA SER A 101 11.51 -5.89 8.27
C SER A 101 10.25 -5.90 7.40
N ALA A 102 9.59 -4.75 7.24
CA ALA A 102 8.40 -4.63 6.42
C ALA A 102 8.70 -4.87 4.93
N LEU A 103 9.83 -4.38 4.41
CA LEU A 103 10.28 -4.65 3.04
C LEU A 103 10.55 -6.15 2.82
N ASP A 104 11.19 -6.82 3.77
CA ASP A 104 11.40 -8.27 3.67
C ASP A 104 10.06 -9.02 3.60
N GLU A 105 9.08 -8.67 4.44
CA GLU A 105 7.73 -9.26 4.38
C GLU A 105 7.03 -9.02 3.02
N LEU A 106 7.07 -7.80 2.52
CA LEU A 106 6.42 -7.44 1.25
C LEU A 106 7.08 -8.14 0.06
N LEU A 107 8.39 -8.33 0.09
CA LEU A 107 9.14 -8.98 -0.99
C LEU A 107 9.00 -10.51 -1.01
N LEU A 108 8.54 -11.12 0.10
CA LEU A 108 8.27 -12.56 0.14
C LEU A 108 7.01 -12.95 -0.64
N ASP A 109 6.02 -12.07 -0.75
CA ASP A 109 4.76 -12.34 -1.43
C ASP A 109 4.25 -11.11 -2.21
N ALA A 110 4.39 -11.18 -3.54
CA ALA A 110 3.90 -10.13 -4.45
C ALA A 110 2.39 -9.89 -4.37
N GLY A 111 1.58 -10.88 -3.97
CA GLY A 111 0.15 -10.71 -3.70
C GLY A 111 -0.12 -9.99 -2.39
N PHE A 112 0.72 -10.19 -1.37
CA PHE A 112 0.68 -9.42 -0.14
C PHE A 112 1.11 -7.96 -0.37
N ALA A 113 2.21 -7.74 -1.10
CA ALA A 113 2.62 -6.40 -1.51
C ALA A 113 1.54 -5.66 -2.31
N TRP A 114 0.84 -6.36 -3.19
CA TRP A 114 -0.26 -5.80 -3.95
C TRP A 114 -1.45 -5.37 -3.08
N ARG A 115 -1.78 -6.16 -2.06
CA ARG A 115 -2.82 -5.79 -1.09
C ARG A 115 -2.40 -4.61 -0.22
N ALA A 116 -1.13 -4.53 0.17
CA ALA A 116 -0.59 -3.35 0.85
C ALA A 116 -0.72 -2.09 -0.01
N TYR A 117 -0.39 -2.17 -1.31
CA TYR A 117 -0.59 -1.07 -2.25
C TYR A 117 -2.07 -0.66 -2.35
N ALA A 118 -2.98 -1.62 -2.52
CA ALA A 118 -4.42 -1.35 -2.55
C ALA A 118 -4.94 -0.73 -1.23
N CYS A 119 -4.39 -1.15 -0.09
CA CYS A 119 -4.71 -0.59 1.22
C CYS A 119 -4.32 0.89 1.30
N ALA A 120 -3.15 1.26 0.77
CA ALA A 120 -2.68 2.64 0.76
C ALA A 120 -3.55 3.52 -0.14
N LEU A 121 -3.93 3.03 -1.33
CA LEU A 121 -4.85 3.75 -2.21
C LEU A 121 -6.21 4.01 -1.56
N LEU A 122 -6.72 3.05 -0.78
CA LEU A 122 -7.98 3.21 -0.07
C LEU A 122 -7.85 4.13 1.15
N ALA A 123 -6.69 4.13 1.81
CA ALA A 123 -6.40 5.04 2.93
C ALA A 123 -6.35 6.49 2.45
N ASP A 124 -5.68 6.76 1.33
CA ASP A 124 -5.60 8.09 0.70
C ASP A 124 -6.99 8.65 0.37
N GLU A 125 -7.90 7.82 -0.16
CA GLU A 125 -9.29 8.20 -0.43
C GLU A 125 -10.13 8.46 0.84
N LEU A 126 -9.71 7.94 2.00
CA LEU A 126 -10.39 8.13 3.29
C LEU A 126 -9.92 9.38 4.04
N GLU A 127 -8.75 9.94 3.70
CA GLU A 127 -8.26 11.15 4.34
C GLU A 127 -9.20 12.33 4.00
N PRO A 128 -9.68 13.08 4.99
CA PRO A 128 -10.53 14.24 4.74
C PRO A 128 -9.74 15.37 4.07
N ASP A 129 -10.29 15.95 2.99
CA ASP A 129 -9.80 17.18 2.34
C ASP A 129 -9.52 18.35 3.32
#